data_AF-A0A2W7NHV7-F1
#
_entry.id   AF-A0A2W7NHV7-F1
#
_cell.length_a   1.000
_cell.length_b   1.000
_cell.length_c   1.000
_cell.angle_alpha   90.00
_cell.angle_beta   90.00
_cell.angle_gamma   90.00
#
_symmetry.space_group_name_H-M   'P 1'
#
loop_
_entity.id
_entity.type
_entity.pdbx_description
1 polymer ?
#
loop_
_entity_poly.entity_id
_entity_poly.type
_entity_poly.pdbx_seq_one_letter_code
_entity_poly.pdbx_strand_id
1 'polypeptide(L)'
;TGGRRLGHAGQLCRWTHDVNPTQAFCNKALSDRYVSRLLRLAWLAPDVLERLVMRREPCAISLYDLCFVASLPWDEQPARVFD
;
A
#
# COMPACT_ATOMS: atom_id res chain seq x y z
N THR A 1 4.43 13.82 -54.51
CA THR A 1 5.59 13.12 -53.90
C THR A 1 5.93 13.81 -52.59
N GLY A 2 5.44 13.27 -51.47
CA GLY A 2 5.65 13.87 -50.15
C GLY A 2 5.63 12.79 -49.08
N GLY A 3 6.82 12.36 -48.67
CA GLY A 3 7.00 11.38 -47.61
C GLY A 3 6.60 11.94 -46.24
N ARG A 4 5.84 11.16 -45.48
CA ARG A 4 5.70 11.36 -44.04
C ARG A 4 6.35 10.18 -43.32
N ARG A 5 7.52 10.46 -42.74
CA ARG A 5 8.17 9.68 -41.69
C ARG A 5 7.13 9.38 -40.61
N LEU A 6 6.75 8.12 -40.47
CA LEU A 6 5.96 7.63 -39.35
C LEU A 6 6.83 7.74 -38.11
N GLY A 7 6.48 8.69 -37.25
CA GLY A 7 7.24 9.04 -36.07
C GLY A 7 7.25 7.92 -35.03
N HIS A 8 8.43 7.76 -34.41
CA HIS A 8 8.74 7.04 -33.18
C HIS A 8 7.75 7.25 -32.01
N ALA A 9 6.81 8.18 -32.12
CA ALA A 9 5.78 8.49 -31.13
C ALA A 9 4.69 7.40 -30.98
N GLY A 10 4.50 6.53 -31.97
CA GLY A 10 3.51 5.45 -31.92
C GLY A 10 3.92 4.22 -31.08
N GLN A 11 5.17 4.16 -30.58
CA GLN A 11 5.65 3.06 -29.73
C GLN A 11 5.55 3.36 -28.24
N LEU A 12 5.56 4.64 -27.83
CA LEU A 12 5.52 5.02 -26.41
C LEU A 12 4.17 4.72 -25.75
N CYS A 13 3.05 4.94 -26.45
CA CYS A 13 1.71 4.66 -25.89
C CYS A 13 1.42 3.16 -25.68
N ARG A 14 2.23 2.25 -26.26
CA ARG A 14 2.05 0.80 -26.12
C ARG A 14 2.79 0.22 -24.91
N TRP A 15 3.86 0.88 -24.46
CA TRP A 15 4.61 0.46 -23.26
C TRP A 15 3.99 0.95 -21.96
N THR A 16 3.26 2.06 -21.97
CA THR A 16 2.59 2.59 -20.77
C THR A 16 1.33 1.81 -20.37
N HIS A 17 0.81 0.92 -21.23
CA HIS A 17 -0.34 0.07 -20.90
C HIS A 17 0.04 -1.26 -20.22
N ASP A 18 1.28 -1.72 -20.35
CA ASP A 18 1.70 -3.03 -19.84
C ASP A 18 2.33 -2.96 -18.43
N VAL A 19 2.79 -1.79 -17.99
CA VAL A 19 3.57 -1.65 -16.74
C VAL A 19 3.10 -0.48 -15.87
N ASN A 20 1.83 -0.47 -15.50
CA ASN A 20 1.41 0.21 -14.27
C ASN A 20 0.50 -0.71 -13.44
N PRO A 21 1.09 -1.68 -12.69
CA PRO A 21 0.31 -2.61 -11.87
C PRO A 21 -0.59 -1.90 -10.86
N THR A 22 -0.25 -0.66 -10.49
CA THR A 22 -1.06 0.22 -9.66
C THR A 22 -2.35 0.67 -10.35
N GLN A 23 -2.35 0.99 -11.64
CA GLN A 23 -3.56 1.42 -12.35
C GLN A 23 -4.60 0.31 -12.52
N ALA A 24 -4.16 -0.95 -12.70
CA ALA A 24 -5.07 -2.11 -12.71
C ALA A 24 -5.75 -2.30 -11.33
N PHE A 25 -5.08 -1.90 -10.25
CA PHE A 25 -5.63 -1.93 -8.90
C PHE A 25 -6.56 -0.74 -8.61
N CYS A 26 -6.20 0.46 -9.07
CA CYS A 26 -6.95 1.70 -8.81
C CYS A 26 -8.33 1.75 -9.49
N ASN A 27 -8.57 0.98 -10.57
CA ASN A 27 -9.90 0.89 -11.19
C ASN A 27 -10.88 -0.02 -10.44
N LYS A 28 -10.43 -0.70 -9.37
CA LYS A 28 -11.33 -1.29 -8.38
C LYS A 28 -11.67 -0.22 -7.36
N ALA A 29 -12.94 0.16 -7.27
CA ALA A 29 -13.44 0.92 -6.14
C ALA A 29 -12.97 0.21 -4.85
N LEU A 30 -12.06 0.84 -4.11
CA LEU A 30 -11.59 0.30 -2.84
C LEU A 30 -12.80 0.21 -1.93
N SER A 31 -13.11 -0.99 -1.44
CA SER A 31 -14.23 -1.13 -0.50
C SER A 31 -14.00 -0.25 0.72
N ASP A 32 -15.06 0.35 1.27
CA ASP A 32 -14.99 1.15 2.50
C ASP A 32 -14.28 0.40 3.65
N ARG A 33 -14.47 -0.93 3.72
CA ARG A 33 -13.78 -1.80 4.68
C ARG A 33 -12.27 -1.80 4.48
N TYR A 34 -11.79 -1.78 3.24
CA TYR A 34 -10.36 -1.73 2.92
C TYR A 34 -9.76 -0.37 3.30
N VAL A 35 -10.42 0.73 2.89
CA VAL A 35 -9.98 2.09 3.22
C VAL A 35 -9.99 2.31 4.73
N SER A 36 -11.03 1.85 5.43
CA SER A 36 -11.14 1.94 6.89
C SER A 36 -10.08 1.14 7.64
N ARG A 37 -9.56 0.05 7.06
CA ARG A 37 -8.42 -0.69 7.64
C ARG A 37 -7.12 0.05 7.40
N LEU A 38 -6.88 0.55 6.18
CA LEU A 38 -5.68 1.33 5.88
C LEU A 38 -5.58 2.60 6.75
N LEU A 39 -6.68 3.33 6.92
CA LEU A 39 -6.73 4.50 7.79
C LEU A 39 -6.44 4.14 9.25
N ARG A 40 -6.95 3.00 9.74
CA ARG A 40 -6.61 2.53 11.09
C ARG A 40 -5.14 2.20 11.24
N LEU A 41 -4.54 1.55 10.24
CA LEU A 41 -3.11 1.24 10.25
C LEU A 41 -2.23 2.50 10.18
N ALA A 42 -2.73 3.61 9.62
CA ALA A 42 -2.02 4.90 9.66
C ALA A 42 -1.96 5.52 11.07
N TRP A 43 -2.81 5.07 12.01
CA TRP A 43 -2.83 5.51 13.41
C TRP A 43 -1.98 4.64 14.35
N LEU A 44 -1.25 3.67 13.79
CA LEU A 44 -0.33 2.83 14.54
C LEU A 44 0.84 3.68 15.09
N ALA A 45 1.33 3.33 16.28
CA ALA A 45 2.47 3.98 16.90
C ALA A 45 3.70 3.94 15.96
N PRO A 46 4.46 5.05 15.86
CA PRO A 46 5.58 5.14 14.92
C PRO A 46 6.63 4.05 15.16
N ASP A 47 6.89 3.68 16.42
CA ASP A 47 7.81 2.59 16.77
C ASP A 47 7.36 1.24 16.21
N VAL A 48 6.05 0.96 16.23
CA VAL A 48 5.50 -0.27 15.66
C VAL A 48 5.60 -0.24 14.14
N LEU A 49 5.29 0.89 13.52
CA LEU A 49 5.40 1.05 12.08
C LEU A 49 6.85 0.91 11.59
N GLU A 50 7.82 1.47 12.32
CA GLU A 50 9.24 1.32 12.01
C GLU A 50 9.67 -0.15 12.08
N ARG A 51 9.30 -0.86 13.15
CA ARG A 51 9.67 -2.27 13.32
C ARG A 51 9.03 -3.17 12.25
N LEU A 52 7.77 -2.93 11.90
CA LEU A 52 7.07 -3.67 10.84
C LEU A 52 7.58 -3.37 9.43
N VAL A 53 7.77 -2.08 9.10
CA VAL A 53 8.05 -1.65 7.71
C VAL A 53 9.54 -1.59 7.43
N MET A 54 10.32 -1.00 8.34
CA MET A 54 11.75 -0.78 8.16
C MET A 54 12.55 -2.02 8.58
N ARG A 55 12.22 -2.60 9.74
CA ARG A 55 12.97 -3.76 10.26
C ARG A 55 12.41 -5.12 9.80
N ARG A 56 11.21 -5.13 9.20
CA ARG A 56 10.47 -6.34 8.81
C ARG A 56 10.43 -7.38 9.93
N GLU A 57 10.28 -6.90 11.16
CA GLU A 57 10.22 -7.75 12.33
C GLU A 57 8.96 -8.61 12.25
N PRO A 58 9.06 -9.94 12.41
CA PRO A 58 7.91 -10.82 12.28
C PRO A 58 6.88 -10.51 13.36
N CYS A 59 5.69 -10.07 12.95
CA CYS A 59 4.57 -9.93 13.86
C CYS A 59 3.78 -11.23 13.94
N ALA A 60 3.48 -11.69 15.16
CA ALA A 60 2.69 -12.90 15.38
C ALA A 60 1.18 -12.68 15.13
N ILE A 61 0.76 -11.43 14.89
CA ILE A 61 -0.65 -11.04 14.78
C ILE A 61 -1.09 -10.79 13.34
N SER A 62 -2.37 -11.02 13.08
CA SER A 62 -2.96 -10.78 11.76
C SER A 62 -3.16 -9.28 11.49
N LEU A 63 -3.28 -8.89 10.22
CA LEU A 63 -3.62 -7.51 9.84
C LEU A 63 -4.96 -7.04 10.45
N TYR A 64 -5.88 -7.98 10.71
CA TYR A 64 -7.14 -7.69 11.36
C TYR A 64 -6.95 -7.30 12.83
N ASP A 65 -6.16 -8.09 13.55
CA ASP A 65 -5.85 -7.82 14.97
C ASP A 65 -4.99 -6.56 15.10
N LEU A 66 -4.10 -6.31 14.13
CA LEU A 66 -3.32 -5.07 14.07
C LEU A 66 -4.23 -3.82 13.95
N CYS A 67 -5.35 -3.91 13.22
CA CYS A 67 -6.33 -2.82 13.18
C CYS A 67 -7.04 -2.61 14.52
N PHE A 68 -7.11 -3.62 15.38
CA PHE A 68 -7.63 -3.50 16.73
C PHE A 68 -6.56 -2.89 17.66
N VAL A 69 -5.30 -3.31 17.54
CA VAL A 69 -4.17 -2.70 18.28
C VAL A 69 -4.03 -1.22 17.98
N ALA A 70 -4.29 -0.79 16.75
CA ALA A 70 -4.30 0.62 16.37
C ALA A 70 -5.35 1.48 17.12
N SER A 71 -6.31 0.85 17.81
CA SER A 71 -7.28 1.55 18.68
C SER A 71 -6.83 1.69 20.14
N LEU A 72 -5.71 1.06 20.52
CA LEU A 72 -5.10 1.17 21.84
C LEU A 72 -4.17 2.40 21.94
N PRO A 73 -3.89 2.91 23.16
CA PRO A 73 -2.88 3.94 23.37
C PRO A 73 -1.52 3.51 22.81
N TRP A 74 -0.77 4.44 22.22
CA TRP A 74 0.50 4.14 21.55
C TRP A 74 1.51 3.41 22.43
N ASP A 75 1.53 3.70 23.73
CA ASP A 75 2.43 3.07 24.71
C ASP A 75 2.17 1.56 24.89
N GLU A 76 0.94 1.11 24.65
CA GLU A 76 0.53 -0.30 24.81
C GLU A 76 0.61 -1.10 23.49
N GLN A 77 0.68 -0.41 22.35
CA GLN A 77 0.72 -1.05 21.03
C GLN A 77 1.96 -1.97 20.83
N PRO A 78 3.20 -1.54 21.10
CA PRO A 78 4.37 -2.36 20.78
C PRO A 78 4.40 -3.67 21.58
N ALA A 79 3.98 -3.66 22.84
CA ALA A 79 3.84 -4.88 23.64
C ALA A 79 2.83 -5.83 23.00
N ARG A 80 1.68 -5.35 22.50
CA ARG A 80 0.67 -6.22 21.88
C ARG A 80 1.02 -6.74 20.49
N VAL A 81 1.93 -6.09 19.77
CA VAL A 81 2.34 -6.53 18.42
C VAL A 81 3.52 -7.51 18.47
N PHE A 82 4.42 -7.35 19.44
CA PHE A 82 5.72 -8.04 19.45
C PHE A 82 6.02 -8.86 20.72
N ASP A 83 5.23 -8.76 21.79
CA ASP A 83 5.36 -9.55 23.03
C ASP A 83 4.22 -10.58 23.13
#